data_AF-A0A8R1I2V7-F1
#
_entry.id   AF-A0A8R1I2V7-F1
#
_cell.length_a   1.000
_cell.length_b   1.000
_cell.length_c   1.000
_cell.angle_alpha   90.00
_cell.angle_beta   90.00
_cell.angle_gamma   90.00
#
_symmetry.space_group_name_H-M   'P 1'
#
loop_
_entity.id
_entity.type
_entity.pdbx_description
1 polymer ?
#
loop_
_entity_poly.entity_id
_entity_poly.type
_entity_poly.pdbx_seq_one_letter_code
_entity_poly.pdbx_strand_id
1 'polypeptide(L)'
;MILRTSALLLIAAVVVYTKPVQNADLSAVNTFLASLAASDSRTDSLVTLNYQNMASKKSPDHDNAKDPLFSRVDSSVSSGATYTAIANLLKFYTYDSDVAQLISDDFTTAINNFLDIFIASDAVQQSWTFLQSQGVSTADASAFRQQLYNLWFLPYARNQVAGSSGFKSVFFGEATGTTINRFANWYGFYLQEKSSVFNYHGWFTKVNGGNKVRERFVCI
;
A
#
# COMPACT_ATOMS: atom_id res chain seq x y z
N MET A 1 -8.83 8.71 -4.32
CA MET A 1 -8.40 8.15 -5.62
C MET A 1 -7.98 6.73 -5.34
N ILE A 2 -8.83 5.79 -5.74
CA ILE A 2 -8.61 4.36 -5.51
C ILE A 2 -8.09 3.80 -6.83
N LEU A 3 -6.80 3.47 -6.86
CA LEU A 3 -6.10 3.08 -8.09
C LEU A 3 -5.98 1.56 -8.18
N ARG A 4 -6.07 1.03 -9.41
CA ARG A 4 -5.96 -0.42 -9.68
C ARG A 4 -4.56 -0.94 -9.42
N THR A 5 -3.56 -0.15 -9.75
CA THR A 5 -2.18 -0.51 -9.53
C THR A 5 -1.65 0.24 -8.31
N SER A 6 -1.16 -0.52 -7.33
CA SER A 6 -0.51 0.02 -6.13
C SER A 6 0.84 0.72 -6.43
N ALA A 7 1.11 1.01 -7.70
CA ALA A 7 2.37 1.51 -8.23
C ALA A 7 2.64 2.99 -7.90
N LEU A 8 1.65 3.76 -7.43
CA LEU A 8 1.92 5.12 -6.95
C LEU A 8 2.81 5.18 -5.70
N LEU A 9 3.00 4.05 -5.00
CA LEU A 9 3.95 3.97 -3.90
C LEU A 9 5.39 3.67 -4.37
N LEU A 10 5.62 3.47 -5.66
CA LEU A 10 6.87 2.87 -6.14
C LEU A 10 7.99 3.80 -6.57
N ILE A 11 7.77 5.11 -6.64
CA ILE A 11 8.86 6.02 -7.07
C ILE A 11 9.46 6.77 -5.87
N ALA A 12 8.69 6.97 -4.80
CA ALA A 12 9.21 7.60 -3.59
C ALA A 12 10.25 6.72 -2.86
N ALA A 13 10.13 5.39 -2.92
CA ALA A 13 10.97 4.49 -2.13
C ALA A 13 12.25 4.00 -2.86
N VAL A 14 12.20 3.80 -4.19
CA VAL A 14 13.38 3.37 -4.96
C VAL A 14 14.41 4.51 -5.09
N VAL A 15 13.96 5.76 -5.24
CA VAL A 15 14.84 6.94 -5.30
C VAL A 15 15.60 7.14 -3.98
N VAL A 16 15.00 6.74 -2.84
CA VAL A 16 15.58 6.93 -1.50
C VAL A 16 16.75 5.98 -1.22
N TYR A 17 16.79 4.79 -1.85
CA TYR A 17 17.73 3.74 -1.45
C TYR A 17 19.06 3.74 -2.22
N THR A 18 19.15 4.35 -3.41
CA THR A 18 20.39 4.29 -4.23
C THR A 18 21.01 5.64 -4.57
N LYS A 19 20.32 6.76 -4.32
CA LYS A 19 20.90 8.12 -4.33
C LYS A 19 20.34 8.91 -3.14
N PRO A 20 21.14 9.75 -2.46
CA PRO A 20 20.55 10.68 -1.49
C PRO A 20 19.48 11.51 -2.20
N VAL A 21 18.26 11.52 -1.63
CA VAL A 21 17.05 12.22 -2.12
C VAL A 21 17.33 13.65 -2.58
N GLN A 22 18.40 14.26 -2.06
CA GLN A 22 18.84 15.61 -2.40
C GLN A 22 19.18 15.85 -3.88
N ASN A 23 19.41 14.80 -4.68
CA ASN A 23 19.76 14.94 -6.11
C ASN A 23 18.66 14.45 -7.08
N ALA A 24 17.46 14.14 -6.60
CA ALA A 24 16.36 13.74 -7.47
C ALA A 24 15.71 14.97 -8.12
N ASP A 25 15.56 14.96 -9.46
CA ASP A 25 14.76 15.96 -10.15
C ASP A 25 13.28 15.78 -9.79
N LEU A 26 12.82 16.55 -8.82
CA LEU A 26 11.44 16.52 -8.34
C LEU A 26 10.43 16.88 -9.44
N SER A 27 10.82 17.72 -10.41
CA SER A 27 9.94 18.08 -11.53
C SER A 27 9.73 16.88 -12.45
N ALA A 28 10.82 16.17 -12.79
CA ALA A 28 10.76 14.95 -13.58
C ALA A 28 9.95 13.86 -12.88
N VAL A 29 10.17 13.65 -11.57
CA VAL A 29 9.40 12.69 -10.76
C VAL A 29 7.92 13.02 -10.75
N ASN A 30 7.55 14.28 -10.50
CA ASN A 30 6.14 14.70 -10.46
C ASN A 30 5.47 14.55 -11.83
N THR A 31 6.17 14.91 -12.91
CA THR A 31 5.68 14.75 -14.29
C THR A 31 5.44 13.28 -14.62
N PHE A 32 6.39 12.42 -14.26
CA PHE A 32 6.27 10.98 -14.46
C PHE A 32 5.09 10.41 -13.66
N LEU A 33 4.97 10.74 -12.38
CA LEU A 33 3.87 10.30 -11.52
C LEU A 33 2.50 10.74 -12.03
N ALA A 34 2.37 11.99 -12.51
CA ALA A 34 1.13 12.49 -13.09
C ALA A 34 0.75 11.70 -14.36
N SER A 35 1.75 11.40 -15.21
CA SER A 35 1.55 10.63 -16.44
C SER A 35 1.15 9.18 -16.14
N LEU A 36 1.81 8.56 -15.17
CA LEU A 36 1.52 7.20 -14.71
C LEU A 36 0.11 7.10 -14.10
N ALA A 37 -0.29 8.10 -13.30
CA ALA A 37 -1.65 8.15 -12.75
C ALA A 37 -2.71 8.32 -13.83
N ALA A 38 -2.40 9.04 -14.90
CA ALA A 38 -3.30 9.22 -16.04
C ALA A 38 -3.41 7.97 -16.93
N SER A 39 -2.36 7.13 -16.98
CA SER A 39 -2.37 5.86 -17.72
C SER A 39 -2.98 4.69 -16.95
N ASP A 40 -3.14 4.80 -15.63
CA ASP A 40 -3.75 3.75 -14.82
C ASP A 40 -5.27 3.65 -15.02
N SER A 41 -5.78 2.43 -14.96
CA SER A 41 -7.21 2.18 -14.94
C SER A 41 -7.75 2.42 -13.54
N ARG A 42 -8.58 3.45 -13.36
CA ARG A 42 -9.14 3.79 -12.05
C ARG A 42 -10.20 2.78 -11.58
N THR A 43 -10.23 2.45 -10.27
CA THR A 43 -11.32 1.61 -9.69
C THR A 43 -12.46 2.43 -9.11
N ASP A 44 -12.48 3.76 -9.24
CA ASP A 44 -13.47 4.59 -8.53
C ASP A 44 -14.93 4.24 -8.91
N SER A 45 -15.20 3.73 -10.12
CA SER A 45 -16.53 3.23 -10.51
C SER A 45 -16.84 1.81 -10.01
N LEU A 46 -15.83 1.07 -9.57
CA LEU A 46 -15.92 -0.32 -9.11
C LEU A 46 -16.07 -0.40 -7.59
N VAL A 47 -15.91 0.72 -6.88
CA VAL A 47 -15.94 0.78 -5.42
C VAL A 47 -16.93 1.83 -4.96
N THR A 48 -17.83 1.46 -4.05
CA THR A 48 -18.79 2.38 -3.42
C THR A 48 -18.54 2.44 -1.93
N LEU A 49 -18.25 3.64 -1.43
CA LEU A 49 -17.98 3.89 -0.02
C LEU A 49 -19.20 4.48 0.69
N ASN A 50 -19.57 3.91 1.83
CA ASN A 50 -20.55 4.44 2.77
C ASN A 50 -19.82 5.17 3.92
N TYR A 51 -19.52 6.46 3.70
CA TYR A 51 -18.74 7.25 4.64
C TYR A 51 -19.44 7.49 5.99
N GLN A 52 -20.77 7.47 6.04
CA GLN A 52 -21.52 7.72 7.28
C GLN A 52 -21.05 9.01 7.98
N ASN A 53 -20.85 8.99 9.31
CA ASN A 53 -20.57 10.18 10.10
C ASN A 53 -19.08 10.38 10.40
N MET A 54 -18.76 11.58 10.87
CA MET A 54 -17.42 11.91 11.36
C MET A 54 -17.15 11.13 12.65
N ALA A 55 -15.96 10.52 12.77
CA ALA A 55 -15.54 9.86 14.00
C ALA A 55 -15.44 10.86 15.16
N SER A 56 -15.62 10.39 16.39
CA SER A 56 -15.50 11.24 17.58
C SER A 56 -14.04 11.49 17.92
N LYS A 57 -13.66 12.76 18.09
CA LYS A 57 -12.32 13.14 18.58
C LYS A 57 -12.14 12.92 20.08
N LYS A 58 -13.24 12.87 20.84
CA LYS A 58 -13.23 12.74 22.31
C LYS A 58 -13.38 11.30 22.77
N SER A 59 -14.02 10.48 21.94
CA SER A 59 -14.31 9.08 22.22
C SER A 59 -14.04 8.28 20.95
N PRO A 60 -12.76 7.99 20.63
CA PRO A 60 -12.39 7.28 19.41
C PRO A 60 -13.10 5.94 19.24
N ASP A 61 -13.50 5.32 20.35
CA ASP A 61 -14.20 4.03 20.38
C ASP A 61 -15.72 4.11 20.23
N HIS A 62 -16.25 5.32 20.08
CA HIS A 62 -17.66 5.49 19.79
C HIS A 62 -17.93 5.26 18.31
N ASP A 63 -18.70 4.20 18.03
CA ASP A 63 -19.12 3.84 16.70
C ASP A 63 -20.13 4.86 16.14
N ASN A 64 -19.62 5.77 15.32
CA ASN A 64 -20.38 6.75 14.56
C ASN A 64 -20.74 6.25 13.14
N ALA A 65 -20.39 5.02 12.81
CA ALA A 65 -20.50 4.44 11.49
C ALA A 65 -20.88 2.94 11.56
N LYS A 66 -22.15 2.68 11.93
CA LYS A 66 -22.70 1.33 12.17
C LYS A 66 -22.63 0.36 10.98
N ASP A 67 -22.53 0.87 9.76
CA ASP A 67 -22.41 0.07 8.55
C ASP A 67 -20.94 -0.05 8.11
N PRO A 68 -20.56 -1.04 7.29
CA PRO A 68 -19.23 -1.08 6.68
C PRO A 68 -18.96 0.14 5.80
N LEU A 69 -17.70 0.60 5.78
CA LEU A 69 -17.23 1.62 4.85
C LEU A 69 -17.39 1.13 3.40
N PHE A 70 -17.06 -0.12 3.10
CA PHE A 70 -17.12 -0.67 1.75
C PHE A 70 -18.49 -1.31 1.45
N SER A 71 -19.46 -0.46 1.09
CA SER A 71 -20.81 -0.92 0.71
C SER A 71 -20.84 -1.79 -0.57
N ARG A 72 -19.89 -1.57 -1.49
CA ARG A 72 -19.72 -2.38 -2.70
C ARG A 72 -18.27 -2.37 -3.16
N VAL A 73 -17.72 -3.54 -3.48
CA VAL A 73 -16.50 -3.70 -4.28
C VAL A 73 -16.81 -4.69 -5.39
N ASP A 74 -16.69 -4.24 -6.64
CA ASP A 74 -16.93 -5.08 -7.81
C ASP A 74 -16.01 -6.31 -7.80
N SER A 75 -16.54 -7.48 -8.10
CA SER A 75 -15.77 -8.73 -8.10
C SER A 75 -14.61 -8.72 -9.10
N SER A 76 -14.69 -7.90 -10.15
CA SER A 76 -13.60 -7.71 -11.13
C SER A 76 -12.33 -7.11 -10.50
N VAL A 77 -12.44 -6.42 -9.35
CA VAL A 77 -11.27 -5.96 -8.60
C VAL A 77 -10.53 -7.17 -8.03
N SER A 78 -11.24 -8.03 -7.30
CA SER A 78 -10.63 -9.19 -6.63
C SER A 78 -10.15 -10.28 -7.60
N SER A 79 -10.68 -10.32 -8.82
CA SER A 79 -10.22 -11.24 -9.88
C SER A 79 -9.00 -10.74 -10.64
N GLY A 80 -8.58 -9.50 -10.44
CA GLY A 80 -7.37 -8.96 -11.08
C GLY A 80 -6.11 -9.60 -10.50
N ALA A 81 -5.19 -10.05 -11.37
CA ALA A 81 -3.99 -10.78 -10.97
C ALA A 81 -3.19 -10.08 -9.85
N THR A 82 -3.02 -8.76 -9.93
CA THR A 82 -2.31 -7.97 -8.91
C THR A 82 -3.03 -7.99 -7.56
N TYR A 83 -4.35 -7.84 -7.53
CA TYR A 83 -5.12 -7.88 -6.28
C TYR A 83 -5.19 -9.27 -5.69
N THR A 84 -5.26 -10.31 -6.53
CA THR A 84 -5.14 -11.70 -6.08
C THR A 84 -3.76 -11.97 -5.45
N ALA A 85 -2.68 -11.50 -6.09
CA ALA A 85 -1.33 -11.65 -5.56
C ALA A 85 -1.14 -10.93 -4.23
N ILE A 86 -1.63 -9.68 -4.12
CA ILE A 86 -1.64 -8.93 -2.87
C ILE A 86 -2.42 -9.70 -1.80
N ALA A 87 -3.67 -10.09 -2.07
CA ALA A 87 -4.52 -10.80 -1.10
C ALA A 87 -3.89 -12.10 -0.60
N ASN A 88 -3.19 -12.85 -1.46
CA ASN A 88 -2.48 -14.05 -1.06
C ASN A 88 -1.29 -13.75 -0.15
N LEU A 89 -0.58 -12.65 -0.43
CA LEU A 89 0.59 -12.26 0.36
C LEU A 89 0.22 -11.68 1.72
N LEU A 90 -0.89 -10.93 1.82
CA LEU A 90 -1.37 -10.36 3.09
C LEU A 90 -1.65 -11.42 4.17
N LYS A 91 -1.95 -12.67 3.80
CA LYS A 91 -2.26 -13.77 4.73
C LYS A 91 -1.08 -14.18 5.61
N PHE A 92 0.15 -13.84 5.20
CA PHE A 92 1.38 -14.22 5.93
C PHE A 92 1.83 -13.16 6.95
N TYR A 93 1.19 -12.00 6.96
CA TYR A 93 1.57 -10.91 7.85
C TYR A 93 0.68 -10.87 9.10
N THR A 94 1.32 -10.52 10.21
CA THR A 94 0.66 -10.12 11.45
C THR A 94 0.93 -8.64 11.69
N TYR A 95 0.08 -7.97 12.46
CA TYR A 95 0.24 -6.54 12.69
C TYR A 95 1.48 -6.21 13.54
N ASP A 96 1.78 -7.02 14.55
CA ASP A 96 2.84 -6.76 15.52
C ASP A 96 4.21 -6.59 14.83
N SER A 97 4.83 -5.42 14.99
CA SER A 97 6.15 -5.11 14.43
C SER A 97 7.31 -5.66 15.27
N ASP A 98 7.05 -6.05 16.52
CA ASP A 98 8.04 -6.59 17.46
C ASP A 98 8.08 -8.14 17.43
N VAL A 99 7.30 -8.77 16.55
CA VAL A 99 7.36 -10.21 16.25
C VAL A 99 8.07 -10.43 14.92
N ALA A 100 9.07 -11.32 14.91
CA ALA A 100 9.83 -11.64 13.71
C ALA A 100 8.93 -12.21 12.62
N GLN A 101 9.12 -11.77 11.38
CA GLN A 101 8.39 -12.34 10.24
C GLN A 101 8.82 -13.80 10.05
N LEU A 102 7.86 -14.71 10.14
CA LEU A 102 8.10 -16.11 9.82
C LEU A 102 8.29 -16.25 8.30
N ILE A 103 9.45 -16.75 7.90
CA ILE A 103 9.79 -17.01 6.50
C ILE A 103 9.58 -18.51 6.22
N SER A 104 8.46 -18.83 5.57
CA SER A 104 8.15 -20.18 5.11
C SER A 104 8.32 -20.31 3.59
N ASP A 105 8.33 -21.55 3.09
CA ASP A 105 8.37 -21.83 1.64
C ASP A 105 7.13 -21.26 0.93
N ASP A 106 5.96 -21.36 1.57
CA ASP A 106 4.72 -20.78 1.04
C ASP A 106 4.78 -19.25 0.99
N PHE A 107 5.36 -18.61 2.00
CA PHE A 107 5.54 -17.15 1.99
C PHE A 107 6.51 -16.73 0.88
N THR A 108 7.62 -17.45 0.73
CA THR A 108 8.59 -17.23 -0.34
C THR A 108 7.97 -17.40 -1.73
N THR A 109 7.13 -18.42 -1.89
CA THR A 109 6.37 -18.66 -3.12
C THR A 109 5.38 -17.52 -3.41
N ALA A 110 4.67 -17.04 -2.39
CA ALA A 110 3.75 -15.92 -2.52
C ALA A 110 4.47 -14.61 -2.90
N ILE A 111 5.65 -14.34 -2.31
CA ILE A 111 6.51 -13.20 -2.69
C ILE A 111 6.92 -13.30 -4.16
N ASN A 112 7.39 -14.48 -4.59
CA ASN A 112 7.86 -14.66 -5.96
C ASN A 112 6.74 -14.46 -6.98
N ASN A 113 5.57 -15.05 -6.73
CA ASN A 113 4.39 -14.86 -7.57
C ASN A 113 3.92 -13.39 -7.59
N PHE A 114 3.96 -12.70 -6.44
CA PHE A 114 3.68 -11.27 -6.42
C PHE A 114 4.67 -10.49 -7.29
N LEU A 115 5.97 -10.71 -7.13
CA LEU A 115 6.99 -10.00 -7.89
C LEU A 115 6.86 -10.26 -9.41
N ASP A 116 6.52 -11.48 -9.84
CA ASP A 116 6.32 -11.79 -11.25
C ASP A 116 5.16 -11.00 -11.85
N ILE A 117 3.99 -11.05 -11.20
CA ILE A 117 2.80 -10.31 -11.61
C ILE A 117 3.05 -8.80 -11.56
N PHE A 118 3.75 -8.34 -10.53
CA PHE A 118 3.98 -6.93 -10.28
C PHE A 118 4.95 -6.33 -11.29
N ILE A 119 6.09 -6.99 -11.53
CA ILE A 119 7.07 -6.58 -12.53
C ILE A 119 6.43 -6.56 -13.93
N ALA A 120 5.61 -7.55 -14.27
CA ALA A 120 4.95 -7.61 -15.57
C ALA A 120 3.88 -6.51 -15.79
N SER A 121 3.47 -5.78 -14.75
CA SER A 121 2.45 -4.74 -14.91
C SER A 121 2.96 -3.51 -15.66
N ASP A 122 2.10 -2.92 -16.51
CA ASP A 122 2.42 -1.73 -17.31
C ASP A 122 2.97 -0.58 -16.45
N ALA A 123 2.43 -0.41 -15.24
CA ALA A 123 2.85 0.66 -14.34
C ALA A 123 4.29 0.45 -13.84
N VAL A 124 4.67 -0.80 -13.55
CA VAL A 124 6.03 -1.13 -13.10
C VAL A 124 7.00 -1.13 -14.27
N GLN A 125 6.60 -1.52 -15.47
CA GLN A 125 7.43 -1.41 -16.68
C GLN A 125 7.75 0.05 -17.04
N GLN A 126 6.74 0.93 -16.98
CA GLN A 126 6.94 2.38 -17.13
C GLN A 126 7.86 2.93 -16.04
N SER A 127 7.66 2.50 -14.78
CA SER A 127 8.51 2.91 -13.66
C SER A 127 9.95 2.44 -13.83
N TRP A 128 10.17 1.22 -14.28
CA TRP A 128 11.50 0.68 -14.52
C TRP A 128 12.23 1.47 -15.61
N THR A 129 11.54 1.81 -16.70
CA THR A 129 12.08 2.66 -17.77
C THR A 129 12.47 4.05 -17.23
N PHE A 130 11.60 4.66 -16.42
CA PHE A 130 11.90 5.94 -15.78
C PHE A 130 13.13 5.82 -14.86
N LEU A 131 13.19 4.82 -13.98
CA LEU A 131 14.31 4.61 -13.06
C LEU A 131 15.64 4.38 -13.78
N GLN A 132 15.63 3.72 -14.94
CA GLN A 132 16.80 3.59 -15.81
C GLN A 132 17.25 4.96 -16.34
N SER A 133 16.32 5.80 -16.80
CA SER A 133 16.64 7.17 -17.26
C SER A 133 17.26 8.05 -16.17
N GLN A 134 16.93 7.78 -14.90
CA GLN A 134 17.48 8.49 -13.74
C GLN A 134 18.81 7.88 -13.24
N GLY A 135 19.28 6.80 -13.84
CA GLY A 135 20.47 6.05 -13.40
C GLY A 135 20.31 5.45 -12.01
N VAL A 136 19.09 5.04 -11.64
CA VAL A 136 18.71 4.48 -10.33
C VAL A 136 18.53 2.95 -10.41
N SER A 137 18.25 2.44 -11.60
CA SER A 137 18.09 1.01 -11.88
C SER A 137 18.79 0.64 -13.18
N THR A 138 19.24 -0.61 -13.30
CA THR A 138 19.88 -1.13 -14.51
C THR A 138 18.82 -1.70 -15.46
N ALA A 139 19.20 -1.99 -16.71
CA ALA A 139 18.35 -2.71 -17.67
C ALA A 139 18.29 -4.24 -17.41
N ASP A 140 19.01 -4.74 -16.39
CA ASP A 140 19.03 -6.17 -16.05
C ASP A 140 17.78 -6.53 -15.23
N ALA A 141 16.96 -7.42 -15.76
CA ALA A 141 15.70 -7.83 -15.14
C ALA A 141 15.90 -8.54 -13.79
N SER A 142 16.97 -9.33 -13.64
CA SER A 142 17.30 -10.02 -12.40
C SER A 142 17.74 -9.02 -11.33
N ALA A 143 18.58 -8.04 -11.71
CA ALA A 143 18.98 -6.96 -10.82
C ALA A 143 17.80 -6.10 -10.38
N PHE A 144 16.88 -5.78 -11.30
CA PHE A 144 15.66 -5.03 -10.96
C PHE A 144 14.73 -5.82 -10.04
N ARG A 145 14.56 -7.12 -10.29
CA ARG A 145 13.80 -8.00 -9.38
C ARG A 145 14.42 -8.01 -7.99
N GLN A 146 15.75 -8.16 -7.88
CA GLN A 146 16.44 -8.14 -6.60
C GLN A 146 16.32 -6.77 -5.91
N GLN A 147 16.37 -5.68 -6.66
CA GLN A 147 16.16 -4.32 -6.14
C GLN A 147 14.77 -4.18 -5.52
N LEU A 148 13.72 -4.67 -6.20
CA LEU A 148 12.36 -4.69 -5.67
C LEU A 148 12.22 -5.60 -4.45
N TYR A 149 12.85 -6.78 -4.48
CA TYR A 149 12.85 -7.69 -3.34
C TYR A 149 13.46 -7.02 -2.10
N ASN A 150 14.63 -6.41 -2.26
CA ASN A 150 15.32 -5.73 -1.16
C ASN A 150 14.50 -4.57 -0.60
N LEU A 151 13.82 -3.82 -1.47
CA LEU A 151 13.00 -2.69 -1.07
C LEU A 151 11.74 -3.11 -0.29
N TRP A 152 11.04 -4.14 -0.78
CA TRP A 152 9.72 -4.48 -0.30
C TRP A 152 9.72 -5.62 0.72
N PHE A 153 10.59 -6.60 0.57
CA PHE A 153 10.49 -7.88 1.28
C PHE A 153 11.63 -8.16 2.24
N LEU A 154 12.78 -7.48 2.13
CA LEU A 154 13.86 -7.63 3.10
C LEU A 154 13.39 -7.18 4.49
N PRO A 155 13.36 -8.08 5.49
CA PRO A 155 12.95 -7.71 6.84
C PRO A 155 13.96 -6.77 7.49
N TYR A 156 13.47 -5.80 8.25
CA TYR A 156 14.30 -4.92 9.06
C TYR A 156 13.71 -4.73 10.45
N ALA A 157 14.59 -4.45 11.41
CA ALA A 157 14.18 -4.11 12.77
C ALA A 157 13.93 -2.61 12.89
N ARG A 158 12.81 -2.24 13.51
CA ARG A 158 12.57 -0.86 13.98
C ARG A 158 13.16 -0.64 15.37
N ASN A 159 13.12 -1.69 16.19
CA ASN A 159 13.71 -1.77 17.51
C ASN A 159 14.75 -2.90 17.51
N GLN A 160 14.44 -4.03 18.14
CA GLN A 160 15.34 -5.18 18.26
C GLN A 160 15.00 -6.33 17.33
N VAL A 161 13.71 -6.46 16.93
CA VAL A 161 13.21 -7.60 16.16
C VAL A 161 12.95 -7.20 14.71
N ALA A 162 13.41 -8.02 13.76
CA ALA A 162 13.17 -7.85 12.33
C ALA A 162 11.75 -8.30 11.94
N GLY A 163 10.74 -7.61 12.49
CA GLY A 163 9.32 -7.87 12.24
C GLY A 163 8.68 -6.98 11.18
N SER A 164 9.42 -6.00 10.64
CA SER A 164 8.94 -5.03 9.66
C SER A 164 9.50 -5.31 8.26
N SER A 165 8.76 -4.92 7.22
CA SER A 165 9.22 -4.89 5.82
C SER A 165 8.51 -3.77 5.07
N GLY A 166 9.06 -3.34 3.93
CA GLY A 166 8.43 -2.29 3.13
C GLY A 166 7.00 -2.65 2.70
N PHE A 167 6.80 -3.91 2.30
CA PHE A 167 5.50 -4.42 1.86
C PHE A 167 4.51 -4.42 3.03
N LYS A 168 4.90 -4.97 4.20
CA LYS A 168 4.08 -4.94 5.41
C LYS A 168 3.65 -3.51 5.74
N SER A 169 4.62 -2.60 5.85
CA SER A 169 4.41 -1.20 6.19
C SER A 169 3.48 -0.43 5.24
N VAL A 170 3.37 -0.82 3.98
CA VAL A 170 2.63 -0.05 2.97
C VAL A 170 1.31 -0.72 2.57
N PHE A 171 1.30 -2.05 2.47
CA PHE A 171 0.17 -2.82 1.97
C PHE A 171 -0.67 -3.48 3.05
N PHE A 172 -0.04 -3.87 4.17
CA PHE A 172 -0.72 -4.58 5.26
C PHE A 172 -0.98 -3.70 6.49
N GLY A 173 -0.08 -2.76 6.79
CA GLY A 173 -0.03 -1.98 8.03
C GLY A 173 0.68 -2.70 9.17
N GLU A 174 0.95 -1.97 10.24
CA GLU A 174 1.74 -2.44 11.38
C GLU A 174 1.09 -1.97 12.67
N ALA A 175 1.14 -2.74 13.75
CA ALA A 175 0.73 -2.29 15.08
C ALA A 175 1.95 -2.14 15.99
N THR A 176 1.88 -1.15 16.87
CA THR A 176 2.74 -1.10 18.06
C THR A 176 1.81 -1.04 19.27
N GLY A 177 1.80 -2.12 20.06
CA GLY A 177 0.78 -2.33 21.08
C GLY A 177 -0.63 -2.42 20.46
N THR A 178 -1.56 -1.60 20.95
CA THR A 178 -2.95 -1.54 20.46
C THR A 178 -3.18 -0.53 19.34
N THR A 179 -2.15 0.19 18.90
CA THR A 179 -2.28 1.24 17.88
C THR A 179 -1.87 0.70 16.52
N ILE A 180 -2.80 0.72 15.56
CA ILE A 180 -2.52 0.47 14.15
C ILE A 180 -1.86 1.70 13.54
N ASN A 181 -0.71 1.47 12.93
CA ASN A 181 0.18 2.41 12.29
C ASN A 181 0.27 2.06 10.80
N ARG A 182 0.52 3.06 9.94
CA ARG A 182 0.92 2.84 8.54
C ARG A 182 -0.03 1.96 7.72
N PHE A 183 -1.31 2.02 8.01
CA PHE A 183 -2.34 1.34 7.24
C PHE A 183 -2.92 2.29 6.18
N ALA A 184 -2.41 2.20 4.94
CA ALA A 184 -2.75 3.14 3.87
C ALA A 184 -3.38 2.48 2.63
N ASN A 185 -3.38 1.15 2.55
CA ASN A 185 -3.90 0.43 1.39
C ASN A 185 -5.41 0.19 1.54
N TRP A 186 -6.20 0.79 0.64
CA TRP A 186 -7.66 0.67 0.65
C TRP A 186 -8.13 -0.78 0.49
N TYR A 187 -7.42 -1.58 -0.31
CA TYR A 187 -7.82 -2.97 -0.58
C TYR A 187 -7.51 -3.85 0.62
N GLY A 188 -6.37 -3.60 1.29
CA GLY A 188 -6.09 -4.12 2.62
C GLY A 188 -7.21 -3.76 3.60
N PHE A 189 -7.66 -2.50 3.65
CA PHE A 189 -8.79 -2.10 4.51
C PHE A 189 -10.03 -2.92 4.21
N TYR A 190 -10.42 -2.97 2.94
CA TYR A 190 -11.58 -3.72 2.49
C TYR A 190 -11.51 -5.20 2.91
N LEU A 191 -10.36 -5.85 2.75
CA LEU A 191 -10.21 -7.25 3.15
C LEU A 191 -10.35 -7.44 4.67
N GLN A 192 -9.83 -6.52 5.49
CA GLN A 192 -9.92 -6.58 6.95
C GLN A 192 -11.30 -6.23 7.49
N GLU A 193 -11.99 -5.27 6.88
CA GLU A 193 -13.40 -4.98 7.21
C GLU A 193 -14.29 -6.16 6.82
N LYS A 194 -14.06 -6.76 5.64
CA LYS A 194 -14.81 -7.94 5.17
C LYS A 194 -14.61 -9.18 6.04
N SER A 195 -13.45 -9.32 6.69
CA SER A 195 -13.16 -10.40 7.64
C SER A 195 -13.58 -10.08 9.08
N SER A 196 -14.24 -8.94 9.31
CA SER A 196 -14.61 -8.43 10.64
C SER A 196 -13.42 -8.24 11.59
N VAL A 197 -12.22 -8.08 11.04
CA VAL A 197 -11.01 -7.74 11.80
C VAL A 197 -11.04 -6.26 12.16
N PHE A 198 -11.50 -5.40 11.26
CA PHE A 198 -11.66 -3.96 11.49
C PHE A 198 -13.13 -3.55 11.52
N ASN A 199 -13.49 -2.71 12.48
CA ASN A 199 -14.76 -2.01 12.50
C ASN A 199 -14.55 -0.52 12.16
N TYR A 200 -15.16 -0.03 11.08
CA TYR A 200 -15.08 1.37 10.68
C TYR A 200 -15.93 2.26 11.59
N HIS A 201 -15.34 3.30 12.18
CA HIS A 201 -16.02 4.18 13.16
C HIS A 201 -16.27 5.61 12.64
N GLY A 202 -15.92 5.89 11.39
CA GLY A 202 -16.14 7.18 10.75
C GLY A 202 -14.86 7.84 10.22
N TRP A 203 -15.01 9.06 9.71
CA TRP A 203 -13.92 9.81 9.07
C TRP A 203 -13.54 11.08 9.84
N PHE A 204 -12.37 11.66 9.54
CA PHE A 204 -11.97 13.01 9.97
C PHE A 204 -11.70 13.93 8.78
N THR A 205 -12.07 15.21 8.91
CA THR A 205 -11.55 16.26 8.01
C THR A 205 -10.09 16.54 8.34
N LYS A 206 -9.24 16.61 7.32
CA LYS A 206 -7.97 17.30 7.40
C LYS A 206 -8.11 18.68 6.76
N VAL A 207 -7.47 19.67 7.34
CA VAL A 207 -7.38 21.02 6.78
C VAL A 207 -6.04 21.10 6.07
N ASN A 208 -6.06 21.18 4.74
CA ASN A 208 -4.87 21.47 3.94
C ASN A 208 -5.04 22.86 3.30
N GLY A 209 -4.27 23.85 3.75
CA GLY A 209 -4.20 25.17 3.10
C GLY A 209 -5.55 25.89 2.93
N GLY A 210 -6.51 25.69 3.84
CA GLY A 210 -7.85 26.31 3.80
C GLY A 210 -8.97 25.41 3.28
N ASN A 211 -8.66 24.33 2.56
CA ASN A 211 -9.65 23.36 2.08
C ASN A 211 -9.80 22.18 3.06
N LYS A 212 -11.05 21.88 3.42
CA LYS A 212 -11.39 20.71 4.25
C LYS A 212 -11.66 19.51 3.34
N VAL A 213 -10.83 18.48 3.47
CA VAL A 213 -11.00 17.22 2.73
C VAL A 213 -11.11 16.06 3.74
N ARG A 214 -11.95 15.07 3.43
CA ARG A 214 -12.03 13.82 4.21
C ARG A 214 -10.78 13.00 3.90
N GLU A 215 -9.92 12.78 4.89
CA GLU A 215 -8.60 12.16 4.64
C GLU A 215 -8.23 11.01 5.57
N ARG A 216 -8.89 10.83 6.72
CA ARG A 216 -8.57 9.74 7.64
C ARG A 216 -9.82 8.97 8.04
N PHE A 217 -9.69 7.65 8.05
CA PHE A 217 -10.68 6.71 8.57
C PHE A 217 -10.23 6.23 9.94
N VAL A 218 -11.19 6.08 10.86
CA VAL A 218 -10.96 5.47 12.16
C VAL A 218 -11.48 4.06 12.12
N CYS A 219 -10.69 3.13 12.64
CA CYS A 219 -11.10 1.77 12.88
C CYS A 219 -10.63 1.31 14.25
N ILE A 220 -11.36 0.33 14.80
CA ILE A 220 -11.02 -0.40 16.02
C ILE A 220 -11.00 -1.89 15.72
#